data_AF-A0A239TZ75-F1
#
_entry.id   AF-A0A239TZ75-F1
#
_cell.length_a   1.000
_cell.length_b   1.000
_cell.length_c   1.000
_cell.angle_alpha   90.00
_cell.angle_beta   90.00
_cell.angle_gamma   90.00
#
_symmetry.space_group_name_H-M   'P 1'
#
loop_
_entity.id
_entity.type
_entity.pdbx_description
1 polymer ?
#
loop_
_entity_poly.entity_id
_entity_poly.type
_entity_poly.pdbx_seq_one_letter_code
_entity_poly.pdbx_strand_id
1 'polypeptide(L)' 'MISITERKRRYEDLAYAMGSCEMEGCIFTAEIRKLYERYANGELSLKELGDEIDKTLPKK' A
#
# COMPACT_ATOMS: atom_id res chain seq x y z
N MET A 1 3.37 16.99 2.20
CA MET A 1 3.67 16.29 3.46
C MET A 1 2.36 16.13 4.23
N ILE A 2 1.95 14.90 4.50
CA ILE A 2 0.68 14.61 5.21
C ILE A 2 0.82 14.85 6.72
N SER A 3 -0.30 14.97 7.42
CA SER A 3 -0.30 15.09 8.89
C SER A 3 0.13 13.78 9.56
N ILE A 4 0.61 13.87 10.81
CA ILE A 4 0.94 12.68 11.62
C ILE A 4 -0.30 11.80 11.82
N THR A 5 -1.47 12.42 12.03
CA THR A 5 -2.75 11.70 12.16
C THR A 5 -3.09 10.92 10.89
N GLU A 6 -2.94 11.53 9.71
CA GLU A 6 -3.20 10.87 8.44
C GLU A 6 -2.19 9.74 8.18
N ARG A 7 -0.91 9.98 8.48
CA ARG A 7 0.13 8.95 8.39
C ARG A 7 -0.22 7.73 9.24
N LYS A 8 -0.58 7.94 10.51
CA LYS A 8 -0.99 6.87 11.43
C LYS A 8 -2.21 6.12 10.90
N ARG A 9 -3.24 6.84 10.46
CA ARG A 9 -4.46 6.26 9.88
C ARG A 9 -4.13 5.36 8.68
N ARG A 10 -3.27 5.82 7.76
CA ARG A 10 -2.85 5.01 6.59
C ARG A 10 -2.10 3.75 6.98
N TYR A 11 -1.21 3.81 7.97
CA TYR A 11 -0.51 2.61 8.46
C TYR A 11 -1.47 1.60 9.09
N GLU A 12 -2.46 2.06 9.85
CA GLU A 12 -3.49 1.19 10.44
C GLU A 12 -4.37 0.54 9.36
N ASP A 13 -4.84 1.32 8.38
CA ASP A 13 -5.62 0.82 7.24
C ASP A 13 -4.84 -0.24 6.44
N LEU A 14 -3.56 0.03 6.14
CA LEU A 14 -2.70 -0.90 5.42
C LEU A 14 -2.43 -2.18 6.21
N ALA A 15 -2.15 -2.07 7.52
CA ALA A 15 -1.92 -3.23 8.37
C ALA A 15 -3.15 -4.14 8.41
N TYR A 16 -4.35 -3.56 8.52
CA TYR A 16 -5.60 -4.32 8.45
C TYR A 16 -5.80 -4.99 7.09
N ALA A 17 -5.66 -4.25 6.00
CA ALA A 17 -5.88 -4.78 4.64
C ALA A 17 -4.84 -5.83 4.24
N MET A 18 -3.59 -5.67 4.64
CA MET A 18 -2.55 -6.67 4.41
C MET A 18 -2.78 -7.91 5.26
N GLY A 19 -3.10 -7.73 6.54
CA GLY A 19 -3.40 -8.84 7.45
C GLY A 19 -4.58 -9.68 6.97
N SER A 20 -5.65 -9.05 6.45
CA SER A 20 -6.79 -9.79 5.90
C SER A 20 -6.41 -10.65 4.70
N CYS A 21 -5.57 -10.13 3.81
CA CYS A 21 -5.06 -10.88 2.66
C CYS A 21 -4.11 -12.01 3.09
N GLU A 22 -3.20 -11.74 4.04
CA GLU A 22 -2.25 -12.74 4.55
C GLU A 22 -2.95 -13.90 5.26
N MET A 23 -4.08 -13.66 5.95
CA MET A 23 -4.92 -14.72 6.53
C MET A 23 -5.47 -15.69 5.48
N GLU A 24 -5.71 -15.21 4.26
CA GLU A 24 -6.14 -16.03 3.11
C GLU A 24 -4.94 -16.66 2.36
N GLY A 25 -3.72 -16.54 2.89
CA GLY A 25 -2.50 -17.05 2.28
C GLY A 25 -1.93 -16.19 1.16
N CYS A 26 -2.39 -14.94 0.99
CA CYS A 26 -1.83 -14.02 0.00
C CYS A 26 -0.54 -13.37 0.54
N ILE A 27 0.59 -13.60 -0.14
CA ILE A 27 1.90 -13.06 0.26
C ILE A 27 2.23 -11.82 -0.58
N PHE A 28 2.36 -10.67 0.08
CA PHE A 28 2.81 -9.43 -0.57
C PHE A 28 4.32 -9.43 -0.81
N THR A 29 4.71 -9.12 -2.05
CA THR A 29 6.12 -8.96 -2.43
C THR A 29 6.74 -7.76 -1.73
N ALA A 30 8.08 -7.75 -1.62
CA ALA A 30 8.82 -6.62 -1.05
C ALA A 30 8.59 -5.32 -1.84
N GLU A 31 8.34 -5.41 -3.15
CA GLU A 31 8.08 -4.26 -4.02
C GLU A 31 6.75 -3.60 -3.68
N ILE A 32 5.67 -4.40 -3.52
CA ILE A 32 4.36 -3.87 -3.12
C ILE A 32 4.42 -3.26 -1.71
N ARG A 33 5.14 -3.89 -0.77
CA ARG A 33 5.33 -3.34 0.57
C ARG A 33 5.99 -1.95 0.55
N LYS A 34 6.99 -1.75 -0.31
CA LYS A 34 7.62 -0.43 -0.49
C LYS A 34 6.64 0.61 -1.04
N LEU A 35 5.77 0.24 -1.98
CA LEU A 35 4.75 1.17 -2.50
C LEU A 35 3.75 1.58 -1.41
N TYR A 36 3.30 0.63 -0.60
CA TYR A 36 2.43 0.92 0.54
C TYR A 36 3.09 1.81 1.59
N GLU A 37 4.37 1.61 1.89
CA GLU A 37 5.12 2.48 2.80
C GLU A 37 5.21 3.91 2.27
N ARG A 38 5.51 4.09 0.97
CA ARG A 38 5.53 5.40 0.31
C ARG A 38 4.16 6.08 0.39
N TYR A 39 3.08 5.35 0.15
CA TYR A 39 1.71 5.86 0.34
C TYR A 39 1.44 6.24 1.80
N ALA A 40 1.82 5.41 2.75
CA ALA A 40 1.63 5.66 4.19
C ALA A 40 2.39 6.91 4.64
N ASN A 41 3.58 7.16 4.12
CA ASN A 41 4.39 8.36 4.38
C ASN A 41 3.90 9.60 3.61
N GLY A 42 2.92 9.45 2.71
CA GLY A 42 2.38 10.53 1.90
C GLY A 42 3.28 10.96 0.73
N GLU A 43 4.21 10.10 0.32
CA GLU A 43 5.01 10.26 -0.90
C GLU A 43 4.21 9.90 -2.16
N LEU A 44 3.13 9.13 -2.00
CA LEU A 44 2.17 8.80 -3.04
C LEU A 44 0.75 9.18 -2.57
N SER A 45 -0.05 9.69 -3.50
CA SER A 45 -1.51 9.67 -3.40
C SER A 45 -2.04 8.24 -3.61
N LEU A 46 -3.30 8.01 -3.25
CA LEU A 46 -3.95 6.71 -3.48
C LEU A 46 -4.03 6.38 -4.97
N LYS A 47 -4.25 7.39 -5.82
CA LYS A 47 -4.27 7.22 -7.27
C LYS A 47 -2.91 6.79 -7.80
N GLU A 48 -1.84 7.48 -7.40
CA GLU A 48 -0.48 7.13 -7.84
C GLU A 48 -0.06 5.74 -7.32
N LEU A 49 -0.47 5.35 -6.11
CA LEU A 49 -0.27 3.99 -5.64
C LEU A 49 -0.92 2.96 -6.58
N GLY A 50 -2.19 3.18 -6.97
CA GLY A 50 -2.88 2.31 -7.92
C GLY A 50 -2.17 2.26 -9.28
N ASP A 51 -1.80 3.42 -9.81
CA ASP A 51 -1.08 3.54 -11.08
C ASP A 51 0.28 2.79 -11.04
N GLU A 52 0.99 2.77 -9.91
CA GLU A 52 2.24 1.99 -9.75
C GLU A 52 1.98 0.48 -9.62
N ILE A 53 0.94 0.07 -8.89
CA ILE A 53 0.57 -1.35 -8.76
C ILE A 53 0.17 -1.92 -10.12
N ASP A 54 -0.61 -1.19 -10.91
CA ASP A 54 -1.07 -1.64 -12.23
C ASP A 54 0.09 -1.94 -13.19
N LYS A 55 1.22 -1.25 -13.05
CA LYS A 55 2.43 -1.54 -13.85
C LYS A 55 3.04 -2.90 -13.53
N THR A 56 2.81 -3.43 -12.32
CA THR A 56 3.32 -4.74 -11.89
C THR A 56 2.42 -5.90 -12.33
N LEU A 57 1.19 -5.60 -12.75
CA LEU A 57 0.24 -6.61 -13.17
C LEU A 57 0.59 -7.15 -14.57
N PRO A 58 0.37 -8.45 -14.83
CA PRO A 58 0.55 -9.02 -16.16
C PRO A 58 -0.37 -8.31 -17.15
N LYS A 59 0.23 -7.78 -18.23
CA LYS A 59 -0.52 -7.17 -19.32
C LYS A 59 -1.17 -8.27 -20.16
N LYS A 60 -2.46 -8.10 -20.43
CA LYS A 60 -3.20 -8.94 -21.38
C LYS A 60 -2.84 -8.60 -22.82
#